data_AF-A0A0J5FT33-F1
#
_entry.id   AF-A0A0J5FT33-F1
#
_cell.length_a   1.000
_cell.length_b   1.000
_cell.length_c   1.000
_cell.angle_alpha   90.00
_cell.angle_beta   90.00
_cell.angle_gamma   90.00
#
_symmetry.space_group_name_H-M   'P 1'
#
loop_
_entity.id
_entity.type
_entity.pdbx_description
1 polymer ?
#
loop_
_entity_poly.entity_id
_entity_poly.type
_entity_poly.pdbx_seq_one_letter_code
_entity_poly.pdbx_strand_id
1 'polypeptide(L)' 'MIDATTIERQAANSAAYWMERAVKEIDTLFGEGYAKQHPELIAAFMKTAARDELAMNIRGIAEALETFQVTISKEAE' A
#
# COMPACT_ATOMS: atom_id res chain seq x y z
N MET A 1 1.47 22.00 4.55
CA MET A 1 2.19 21.43 3.39
C MET A 1 2.78 20.12 3.86
N ILE A 2 2.46 19.00 3.21
CA ILE A 2 3.14 17.73 3.53
C ILE A 2 4.54 17.84 2.93
N ASP A 3 5.58 17.76 3.76
CA ASP A 3 6.97 17.79 3.28
C ASP A 3 7.45 16.41 2.82
N ALA A 4 8.51 16.38 2.01
CA ALA A 4 9.07 15.14 1.47
C ALA A 4 9.50 14.16 2.57
N THR A 5 10.04 14.67 3.68
CA THR A 5 10.47 13.88 4.84
C THR A 5 9.30 13.13 5.50
N THR A 6 8.12 13.76 5.54
CA THR A 6 6.89 13.15 6.07
C THR A 6 6.38 12.03 5.17
N ILE A 7 6.48 12.21 3.85
CA ILE A 7 6.12 11.18 2.86
C ILE A 7 7.08 9.99 2.94
N GLU A 8 8.39 10.26 3.03
CA GLU A 8 9.41 9.21 3.17
C GLU A 8 9.17 8.37 4.43
N ARG A 9 8.96 9.03 5.58
CA ARG A 9 8.68 8.35 6.85
C ARG A 9 7.39 7.51 6.76
N GLN A 10 6.34 8.02 6.12
CA GLN A 10 5.12 7.26 5.90
C GLN A 10 5.37 6.02 5.03
N ALA A 11 6.11 6.15 3.93
CA ALA A 11 6.44 5.02 3.06
C ALA A 11 7.25 3.95 3.79
N ALA A 12 8.24 4.36 4.60
CA ALA A 12 9.01 3.44 5.43
C ALA A 12 8.13 2.69 6.45
N ASN A 13 7.19 3.41 7.08
CA ASN A 13 6.23 2.80 8.01
C ASN A 13 5.28 1.82 7.31
N SER A 14 4.78 2.14 6.11
CA SER A 14 3.96 1.22 5.30
C SER A 14 4.73 -0.06 4.98
N ALA A 15 5.99 0.06 4.56
CA ALA A 15 6.83 -1.09 4.25
C ALA A 15 7.08 -1.98 5.49
N ALA A 16 7.38 -1.37 6.65
CA ALA A 16 7.55 -2.10 7.89
C ALA A 16 6.27 -2.86 8.29
N TYR A 17 5.11 -2.19 8.22
CA TYR A 17 3.81 -2.81 8.47
C TYR A 17 3.58 -4.04 7.58
N TRP A 18 3.81 -3.92 6.26
CA TRP A 18 3.60 -5.04 5.35
C TRP A 18 4.58 -6.19 5.59
N MET A 19 5.80 -5.90 6.03
CA MET A 19 6.79 -6.93 6.35
C MET A 19 6.39 -7.74 7.59
N GLU A 20 5.90 -7.07 8.63
CA GLU A 20 5.35 -7.74 9.82
C GLU A 20 4.12 -8.59 9.46
N ARG A 21 3.23 -8.07 8.61
CA ARG A 21 2.06 -8.81 8.11
C ARG A 21 2.49 -10.03 7.30
N ALA A 22 3.48 -9.90 6.42
CA ALA A 22 3.99 -10.99 5.60
C ALA A 22 4.47 -12.17 6.46
N VAL A 23 5.30 -11.89 7.47
CA VAL A 23 5.80 -12.91 8.41
C VAL A 23 4.63 -13.60 9.11
N LYS A 24 3.70 -12.81 9.68
CA LYS A 24 2.57 -13.34 10.44
C LYS A 24 1.64 -14.20 9.59
N GLU A 25 1.26 -13.74 8.40
CA GLU A 25 0.32 -14.46 7.53
C GLU A 25 0.92 -15.74 6.97
N ILE A 26 2.20 -15.71 6.57
CA ILE A 26 2.92 -16.90 6.09
C ILE A 26 3.02 -17.93 7.22
N ASP A 27 3.43 -17.54 8.42
CA ASP A 27 3.53 -18.46 9.55
C ASP A 27 2.15 -19.01 9.97
N THR A 28 1.09 -18.19 9.87
CA THR A 28 -0.28 -18.63 10.15
C THR A 28 -0.75 -19.71 9.18
N LEU A 29 -0.36 -19.62 7.90
CA LEU A 29 -0.80 -20.56 6.86
C LEU A 29 0.04 -21.83 6.79
N PHE A 30 1.35 -21.73 7.05
CA PHE A 30 2.30 -22.81 6.78
C PHE A 30 3.01 -23.34 8.04
N GLY A 31 2.79 -22.71 9.19
CA GLY A 31 3.36 -23.09 10.49
C GLY A 31 4.40 -22.09 10.99
N GLU A 32 4.60 -22.06 12.31
CA GLU A 32 5.50 -21.13 12.98
C GLU A 32 6.95 -21.27 12.46
N GLY A 33 7.57 -20.14 12.10
CA GLY A 33 8.94 -20.09 11.60
C GLY A 33 9.12 -20.48 10.12
N TYR A 34 8.02 -20.76 9.40
CA TYR A 34 8.07 -21.03 7.96
C TYR A 34 8.55 -19.80 7.17
N ALA A 35 8.05 -18.60 7.50
CA ALA A 35 8.46 -17.35 6.86
C ALA A 35 9.96 -17.09 6.99
N LYS A 36 10.56 -17.45 8.14
CA LYS A 36 12.00 -17.30 8.37
C LYS A 36 12.84 -18.25 7.52
N GLN A 37 12.31 -19.44 7.24
CA GLN A 37 12.95 -20.43 6.35
C GLN A 37 12.79 -20.06 4.87
N HIS A 38 11.78 -19.24 4.56
CA HIS A 38 11.38 -18.86 3.21
C HIS A 38 11.33 -17.34 2.99
N PRO A 39 12.47 -16.62 3.11
CA PRO A 39 12.52 -15.17 2.92
C PRO A 39 12.06 -14.71 1.52
N GLU A 40 12.13 -15.57 0.52
CA GLU A 40 11.60 -15.33 -0.82
C GLU A 40 10.08 -15.11 -0.83
N LEU A 41 9.34 -15.77 0.07
CA LEU A 41 7.89 -15.59 0.20
C LEU A 41 7.56 -14.24 0.84
N ILE A 42 8.36 -13.81 1.82
CA ILE A 42 8.25 -12.46 2.40
C ILE A 42 8.50 -11.41 1.30
N ALA A 43 9.58 -11.57 0.51
CA ALA A 43 9.89 -10.66 -0.58
C ALA A 43 8.80 -10.63 -1.67
N ALA A 44 8.22 -11.79 -2.00
CA ALA A 44 7.11 -11.87 -2.95
C ALA A 44 5.85 -11.17 -2.40
N PHE A 45 5.53 -11.39 -1.13
CA PHE A 45 4.42 -10.71 -0.44
C PHE A 45 4.61 -9.19 -0.48
N MET A 46 5.80 -8.70 -0.09
CA MET A 46 6.12 -7.27 -0.10
C MET A 46 5.98 -6.64 -1.48
N LYS A 47 6.42 -7.32 -2.54
CA LYS A 47 6.25 -6.85 -3.93
C LYS A 47 4.78 -6.78 -4.33
N THR A 48 3.97 -7.74 -3.89
CA THR A 48 2.52 -7.74 -4.15
C THR A 48 1.83 -6.62 -3.39
N ALA A 49 2.13 -6.44 -2.10
CA ALA A 49 1.60 -5.35 -1.29
C ALA A 49 1.93 -3.97 -1.87
N ALA A 50 3.18 -3.74 -2.30
CA ALA A 50 3.57 -2.49 -2.94
C ALA A 50 2.81 -2.21 -4.24
N ARG A 51 2.49 -3.24 -5.04
CA ARG A 51 1.69 -3.09 -6.26
C ARG A 51 0.23 -2.78 -5.95
N ASP A 52 -0.33 -3.42 -4.92
CA ASP A 52 -1.70 -3.17 -4.48
C ASP A 52 -1.85 -1.73 -3.95
N GLU A 53 -0.90 -1.27 -3.12
CA GLU A 53 -0.86 0.10 -2.62
C GLU A 53 -0.73 1.12 -3.76
N LEU A 54 0.11 0.85 -4.77
CA LEU A 54 0.19 1.68 -5.98
C LEU A 54 -1.15 1.72 -6.73
N ALA A 55 -1.80 0.58 -6.92
CA ALA A 55 -3.09 0.51 -7.62
C ALA A 55 -4.19 1.28 -6.87
N MET A 56 -4.23 1.17 -5.53
CA MET A 56 -5.18 1.92 -4.70
C MET A 56 -4.92 3.42 -4.73
N ASN A 57 -3.66 3.85 -4.73
CA ASN A 57 -3.30 5.27 -4.86
C ASN A 57 -3.75 5.83 -6.23
N ILE A 58 -3.53 5.09 -7.33
CA ILE A 58 -4.01 5.49 -8.66
C ILE A 58 -5.53 5.61 -8.68
N ARG A 59 -6.24 4.64 -8.09
CA ARG A 59 -7.70 4.68 -7.99
C ARG A 59 -8.19 5.90 -7.20
N GLY A 60 -7.56 6.19 -6.05
CA GLY A 60 -7.92 7.35 -5.24
C GLY A 60 -7.72 8.67 -5.99
N ILE A 61 -6.68 8.78 -6.81
CA ILE A 61 -6.47 9.94 -7.69
C ILE A 61 -7.59 10.02 -8.74
N ALA A 62 -7.94 8.92 -9.40
CA ALA A 62 -9.00 8.90 -10.41
C ALA A 62 -10.37 9.33 -9.82
N GLU A 63 -10.74 8.80 -8.65
CA GLU A 63 -11.99 9.15 -7.96
C GLU A 63 -12.02 10.63 -7.54
N ALA A 64 -10.88 11.18 -7.10
CA ALA A 64 -10.77 12.61 -6.78
C ALA A 64 -10.93 13.49 -8.03
N LEU A 65 -10.36 13.09 -9.17
CA LEU A 65 -10.50 13.80 -10.45
C LEU A 65 -11.94 13.79 -10.96
N GLU A 66 -12.61 12.64 -10.92
CA GLU A 66 -14.03 12.52 -11.27
C GLU A 66 -14.90 13.45 -10.40
N THR A 67 -14.67 13.44 -9.08
CA THR A 67 -15.40 14.30 -8.13
C THR A 67 -15.20 15.79 -8.43
N PHE A 68 -13.97 16.19 -8.75
CA PHE A 68 -13.64 17.56 -9.09
C PHE A 68 -14.35 18.01 -10.39
N GLN A 69 -14.33 17.17 -11.42
CA GLN A 69 -14.97 17.45 -12.70
C GLN A 69 -16.50 17.60 -12.57
N VAL A 70 -17.14 16.77 -11.75
CA VAL A 70 -18.58 16.89 -11.44
C VAL A 70 -18.89 18.21 -10.74
N THR A 71 -18.05 18.62 -9.79
CA THR A 71 -18.25 19.88 -9.04
C THR A 71 -18.21 21.10 -9.95
N ILE A 72 -17.18 21.21 -10.80
CA ILE A 72 -17.06 22.33 -11.76
C ILE A 72 -18.26 22.36 -12.71
N SER A 73 -18.70 21.20 -13.19
CA SER A 73 -19.81 21.12 -14.14
C SER A 73 -21.13 21.63 -13.53
N LYS A 74 -21.34 21.44 -12.22
CA LYS A 74 -22.52 21.96 -11.50
C LYS A 74 -22.48 23.46 -11.21
N GLU A 75 -21.28 24.04 -11.05
CA GLU A 75 -21.13 25.48 -10.81
C GLU A 75 -21.25 26.31 -12.11
N ALA A 76 -21.17 25.67 -13.27
CA ALA A 76 -21.28 26.31 -14.57
C ALA A 76 -22.72 26.39 -15.12
N GLU A 77 -23.69 25.73 -14.47
CA GLU A 77 -25.15 25.80 -14.75
C GLU A 77 -25.83 26.91 -13.93
#